data_AF-A0A2E9C5B7-F1
#
_entry.id   AF-A0A2E9C5B7-F1
#
_cell.length_a   1.000
_cell.length_b   1.000
_cell.length_c   1.000
_cell.angle_alpha   90.00
_cell.angle_beta   90.00
_cell.angle_gamma   90.00
#
_symmetry.space_group_name_H-M   'P 1'
#
loop_
_entity.id
_entity.type
_entity.pdbx_description
1 polymer ?
#
loop_
_entity_poly.entity_id
_entity_poly.type
_entity_poly.pdbx_seq_one_letter_code
_entity_poly.pdbx_strand_id
1 'polypeptide(L)'
;MSRLQISDQFGGERLQTQARPLALTEQVAAPREDGRWKALADAFANGAGLADTLRQQKEAEDAEAAKRWAQSMTVSELGKAIKEGKMLPSQSPVFVGTAQHIWGGNSYEAGMRDLTSKLTTGELKFDSPKAADRYLTEWRNTTLSGASKYAVAGFDKSYAQSRDKVMDQVSKINDQKWVENASVQASDYLANSLNKVSSPDFKGTPQDAIAALMKDYQLLRHTKTLPDAAGKQALADLGTRLATSGRKDLLSAFLDSDLEGIGSVRGMLGETKAATWQNHATTVFDGQQRKRIDDEVLPFYTQASAGQLSPSKFREWALSPQNKDYISAATIHSIEQSNLSAGYSGAS
;
A
#
# COMPACT_ATOMS: atom_id res chain seq x y z
N MET A 1 59.90 -42.68 -10.56
CA MET A 1 60.05 -43.74 -9.55
C MET A 1 60.83 -43.19 -8.36
N SER A 2 60.37 -43.49 -7.15
CA SER A 2 60.91 -42.99 -5.88
C SER A 2 62.12 -43.78 -5.37
N ARG A 3 62.82 -43.14 -4.41
CA ARG A 3 63.74 -43.68 -3.36
C ARG A 3 65.19 -43.84 -3.84
N LEU A 4 66.20 -43.34 -3.12
CA LEU A 4 66.50 -43.63 -1.72
C LEU A 4 67.41 -42.56 -1.07
N GLN A 5 67.22 -42.35 0.24
CA GLN A 5 68.13 -41.65 1.16
C GLN A 5 69.37 -42.50 1.45
N ILE A 6 70.46 -41.89 1.95
CA ILE A 6 71.13 -42.21 3.24
C ILE A 6 72.30 -41.22 3.46
N SER A 7 72.39 -40.74 4.69
CA SER A 7 73.43 -39.91 5.30
C SER A 7 74.64 -40.73 5.77
N ASP A 8 75.82 -40.10 5.81
CA ASP A 8 76.72 -39.98 6.98
C ASP A 8 78.08 -39.45 6.51
N GLN A 9 78.49 -38.26 6.96
CA GLN A 9 79.33 -38.01 8.14
C GLN A 9 80.77 -38.53 7.97
N PHE A 10 81.73 -37.60 7.81
CA PHE A 10 82.86 -37.38 8.74
C PHE A 10 84.05 -36.66 8.06
N GLY A 11 84.57 -35.64 8.76
CA GLY A 11 86.01 -35.41 8.88
C GLY A 11 86.61 -34.28 8.05
N GLY A 12 87.09 -33.22 8.72
CA GLY A 12 87.98 -32.23 8.11
C GLY A 12 88.10 -30.87 8.82
N GLU A 13 88.49 -30.86 10.10
CA GLU A 13 89.17 -29.74 10.79
C GLU A 13 90.24 -29.06 9.90
N ARG A 14 90.70 -27.80 10.00
CA ARG A 14 90.70 -26.65 10.95
C ARG A 14 91.24 -25.44 10.13
N LEU A 15 91.07 -24.19 10.57
CA LEU A 15 92.15 -23.35 11.17
C LEU A 15 91.48 -22.05 11.63
N GLN A 16 91.25 -21.85 12.93
CA GLN A 16 92.17 -21.21 13.90
C GLN A 16 92.70 -19.84 13.47
N THR A 17 92.19 -18.80 14.14
CA THR A 17 93.01 -17.66 14.57
C THR A 17 92.99 -17.59 16.09
N GLN A 18 94.20 -17.61 16.66
CA GLN A 18 94.58 -17.45 18.06
C GLN A 18 94.40 -15.96 18.46
N ALA A 19 94.21 -15.54 19.71
CA ALA A 19 94.86 -15.98 20.94
C ALA A 19 94.09 -15.56 22.23
N ARG A 20 94.46 -16.24 23.33
CA ARG A 20 93.99 -16.22 24.74
C ARG A 20 94.58 -15.02 25.55
N PRO A 21 94.46 -14.88 26.92
CA PRO A 21 93.81 -15.75 27.94
C PRO A 21 93.02 -15.07 29.11
N LEU A 22 92.23 -15.92 29.80
CA LEU A 22 91.97 -16.01 31.26
C LEU A 22 91.24 -14.87 32.01
N ALA A 23 90.00 -15.15 32.44
CA ALA A 23 89.62 -15.19 33.86
C ALA A 23 88.24 -15.87 34.01
N LEU A 24 88.20 -16.99 34.73
CA LEU A 24 87.01 -17.50 35.38
C LEU A 24 86.87 -16.73 36.69
N THR A 25 85.83 -15.93 36.85
CA THR A 25 85.39 -15.45 38.16
C THR A 25 83.86 -15.38 38.21
N GLU A 26 83.33 -16.28 39.03
CA GLU A 26 82.07 -16.25 39.79
C GLU A 26 80.82 -15.57 39.18
N GLN A 27 79.75 -16.36 39.08
CA GLN A 27 78.38 -15.84 39.18
C GLN A 27 78.24 -15.02 40.46
N VAL A 28 78.41 -13.71 40.34
CA VAL A 28 77.94 -12.76 41.35
C VAL A 28 76.41 -12.76 41.23
N ALA A 29 75.76 -13.18 42.30
CA ALA A 29 74.32 -13.13 42.47
C ALA A 29 73.77 -11.80 41.92
N ALA A 30 72.72 -11.90 41.09
CA ALA A 30 71.98 -10.74 40.61
C ALA A 30 71.72 -9.77 41.77
N PRO A 31 71.89 -8.45 41.57
CA PRO A 31 71.52 -7.48 42.59
C PRO A 31 70.06 -7.76 42.94
N ARG A 32 69.78 -7.91 44.24
CA ARG A 32 68.40 -7.86 44.75
C ARG A 32 67.88 -6.47 44.39
N GLU A 33 67.34 -6.34 43.18
CA GLU A 33 66.49 -5.21 42.82
C GLU A 33 65.35 -5.22 43.82
N ASP A 34 65.23 -4.11 44.53
CA ASP A 34 64.23 -3.87 45.55
C ASP A 34 62.83 -4.17 44.99
N GLY A 35 62.34 -5.38 45.26
CA GLY A 35 60.98 -5.83 44.90
C GLY A 35 59.88 -4.95 45.48
N ARG A 36 60.23 -4.01 46.36
CA ARG A 36 59.37 -2.94 46.87
C ARG A 36 58.96 -1.95 45.78
N TRP A 37 59.84 -1.58 44.86
CA TRP A 37 59.52 -0.64 43.77
C TRP A 37 58.72 -1.31 42.64
N LYS A 38 59.03 -2.57 42.34
CA LYS A 38 58.25 -3.37 41.39
C LYS A 38 56.84 -3.67 41.92
N ALA A 39 56.70 -4.00 43.20
CA ALA A 39 55.40 -4.15 43.84
C ALA A 39 54.61 -2.83 43.93
N LEU A 40 55.27 -1.68 44.14
CA LEU A 40 54.63 -0.36 44.08
C LEU A 40 54.18 0.02 42.66
N ALA A 41 55.02 -0.27 41.65
CA ALA A 41 54.69 -0.03 40.24
C ALA A 41 53.54 -0.94 39.77
N ASP A 42 53.53 -2.23 40.16
CA ASP A 42 52.43 -3.15 39.89
C ASP A 42 51.16 -2.75 40.66
N ALA A 43 51.27 -2.25 41.89
CA ALA A 43 50.12 -1.73 42.64
C ALA A 43 49.54 -0.44 42.01
N PHE A 44 50.39 0.43 41.46
CA PHE A 44 49.95 1.62 40.72
C PHE A 44 49.36 1.27 39.35
N ALA A 45 49.95 0.33 38.62
CA ALA A 45 49.44 -0.14 37.32
C ALA A 45 48.12 -0.91 37.48
N ASN A 46 48.02 -1.78 38.48
CA ASN A 46 46.77 -2.44 38.85
C ASN A 46 45.75 -1.43 39.38
N GLY A 47 46.17 -0.40 40.12
CA GLY A 47 45.31 0.70 40.57
C GLY A 47 44.78 1.58 39.44
N ALA A 48 45.57 1.81 38.39
CA ALA A 48 45.15 2.54 37.19
C ALA A 48 44.18 1.73 36.32
N GLY A 49 44.42 0.43 36.14
CA GLY A 49 43.46 -0.48 35.49
C GLY A 49 42.17 -0.66 36.31
N LEU A 50 42.26 -0.66 37.65
CA LEU A 50 41.10 -0.64 38.54
C LEU A 50 40.35 0.69 38.42
N ALA A 51 41.05 1.82 38.31
CA ALA A 51 40.43 3.14 38.15
C ALA A 51 39.68 3.29 36.83
N ASP A 52 40.22 2.76 35.72
CA ASP A 52 39.53 2.77 34.43
C ASP A 52 38.31 1.84 34.40
N THR A 53 38.41 0.65 35.00
CA THR A 53 37.26 -0.27 35.13
C THR A 53 36.18 0.26 36.08
N LEU A 54 36.56 0.88 37.20
CA LEU A 54 35.64 1.58 38.11
C LEU A 54 34.98 2.79 37.45
N ARG A 55 35.71 3.53 36.61
CA ARG A 55 35.16 4.64 35.83
C ARG A 55 34.12 4.15 34.82
N GLN A 56 34.43 3.10 34.05
CA GLN A 56 33.47 2.51 33.11
C GLN A 56 32.22 1.95 33.81
N GLN A 57 32.38 1.30 34.96
CA GLN A 57 31.24 0.83 35.76
C GLN A 57 30.39 1.98 36.25
N LYS A 58 31.00 3.05 36.77
CA LYS A 58 30.30 4.24 37.23
C LYS A 58 29.57 4.97 36.09
N GLU A 59 30.19 5.09 34.91
CA GLU A 59 29.54 5.64 33.72
C GLU A 59 28.33 4.80 33.28
N ALA A 60 28.41 3.47 33.38
CA ALA A 60 27.29 2.57 33.10
C ALA A 60 26.17 2.69 34.14
N GLU A 61 26.50 2.76 35.43
CA GLU A 61 25.54 2.99 36.52
C GLU A 61 24.84 4.34 36.37
N ASP A 62 25.59 5.40 36.03
CA ASP A 62 25.05 6.74 35.77
C ASP A 62 24.11 6.74 34.54
N ALA A 63 24.44 5.99 33.49
CA ALA A 63 23.58 5.84 32.31
C ALA A 63 22.28 5.07 32.65
N GLU A 64 22.35 4.01 33.46
CA GLU A 64 21.18 3.26 33.92
C GLU A 64 20.30 4.08 34.87
N ALA A 65 20.91 4.86 35.78
CA ALA A 65 20.21 5.80 36.63
C ALA A 65 19.49 6.87 35.79
N ALA A 66 20.14 7.41 34.76
CA ALA A 66 19.53 8.36 33.84
C ALA A 66 18.35 7.76 33.07
N LYS A 67 18.44 6.48 32.66
CA LYS A 67 17.32 5.77 32.03
C LYS A 67 16.13 5.62 32.97
N ARG A 68 16.34 5.14 34.20
CA ARG A 68 15.27 4.97 35.19
C ARG A 68 14.61 6.30 35.53
N TRP A 69 15.43 7.35 35.69
CA TRP A 69 14.94 8.70 35.93
C TRP A 69 14.10 9.22 34.76
N ALA A 70 14.60 9.11 33.53
CA ALA A 70 13.88 9.54 32.33
C ALA A 70 12.58 8.74 32.10
N GLN A 71 12.56 7.44 32.42
CA GLN A 71 11.37 6.58 32.33
C GLN A 71 10.30 6.90 33.39
N SER A 72 10.69 7.51 34.51
CA SER A 72 9.77 7.90 35.59
C SER A 72 9.00 9.20 35.31
N MET A 73 9.31 9.90 34.21
CA MET A 73 8.74 11.19 33.86
C MET A 73 8.14 11.18 32.46
N THR A 74 7.11 11.98 32.23
CA THR A 74 6.62 12.23 30.86
C THR A 74 7.61 13.11 30.08
N VAL A 75 7.50 13.13 28.75
CA VAL A 75 8.38 13.93 27.87
C VAL A 75 8.38 15.42 28.24
N SER A 76 7.21 15.96 28.57
CA SER A 76 7.02 17.35 28.97
C SER A 76 7.66 17.65 30.33
N GLU A 77 7.54 16.74 31.30
CA GLU A 77 8.14 16.87 32.63
C GLU A 77 9.65 16.75 32.58
N LEU A 78 10.18 15.79 31.81
CA LEU A 78 11.61 15.63 31.58
C LEU A 78 12.20 16.87 30.88
N GLY A 79 11.50 17.42 29.88
CA GLY A 79 11.91 18.64 29.19
C GLY A 79 11.93 19.86 30.11
N LYS A 80 10.94 20.01 31.01
CA LYS A 80 10.93 21.05 32.03
C LYS A 80 12.07 20.86 33.04
N ALA A 81 12.27 19.65 33.55
CA ALA A 81 13.35 19.34 34.49
C ALA A 81 14.74 19.62 33.90
N ILE A 82 14.94 19.34 32.61
CA ILE A 82 16.17 19.66 31.87
C ILE A 82 16.36 21.18 31.75
N LYS A 83 15.32 21.92 31.38
CA LYS A 83 15.38 23.39 31.18
C LYS A 83 15.52 24.16 32.49
N GLU A 84 14.84 23.73 33.54
CA GLU A 84 14.86 24.35 34.87
C GLU A 84 16.14 24.02 35.66
N GLY A 85 17.05 23.22 35.10
CA GLY A 85 18.29 22.84 35.78
C GLY A 85 18.07 21.99 37.03
N LYS A 86 16.87 21.40 37.19
CA LYS A 86 16.52 20.50 38.31
C LYS A 86 17.19 19.12 38.21
N MET A 87 18.15 18.96 37.30
CA MET A 87 19.01 17.79 37.19
C MET A 87 19.96 17.77 38.40
N LEU A 88 19.57 17.08 39.48
CA LEU A 88 20.41 16.99 40.67
C LEU A 88 21.71 16.20 40.40
N PRO A 89 22.85 16.65 40.97
CA PRO A 89 24.08 15.87 41.10
C PRO A 89 23.86 14.55 41.84
N SER A 90 24.40 13.42 41.38
CA SER A 90 25.84 13.18 41.35
C SER A 90 26.58 13.57 40.06
N GLN A 91 25.89 14.22 39.11
CA GLN A 91 26.42 15.11 38.04
C GLN A 91 27.61 14.57 37.26
N SER A 92 27.55 13.29 36.95
CA SER A 92 28.33 12.76 35.85
C SER A 92 27.84 13.41 34.54
N PRO A 93 28.74 13.97 33.70
CA PRO A 93 28.40 14.42 32.36
C PRO A 93 27.67 13.34 31.52
N VAL A 94 27.91 12.07 31.85
CA VAL A 94 27.25 10.91 31.24
C VAL A 94 25.77 10.84 31.61
N PHE A 95 25.39 11.10 32.86
CA PHE A 95 23.99 11.13 33.29
C PHE A 95 23.22 12.22 32.53
N VAL A 96 23.74 13.45 32.53
CA VAL A 96 23.09 14.61 31.89
C VAL A 96 22.98 14.39 30.38
N GLY A 97 24.05 13.94 29.74
CA GLY A 97 24.05 13.62 28.31
C GLY A 97 23.04 12.52 27.97
N THR A 98 22.98 11.46 28.79
CA THR A 98 22.04 10.34 28.59
C THR A 98 20.59 10.77 28.77
N ALA A 99 20.27 11.53 29.83
CA ALA A 99 18.91 12.01 30.06
C ALA A 99 18.44 12.97 28.96
N GLN A 100 19.31 13.87 28.51
CA GLN A 100 19.02 14.77 27.37
C GLN A 100 18.84 13.98 26.06
N HIS A 101 19.67 12.97 25.82
CA HIS A 101 19.52 12.08 24.66
C HIS A 101 18.19 11.30 24.69
N ILE A 102 17.79 10.78 25.85
CA ILE A 102 16.49 10.10 26.01
C ILE A 102 15.34 11.08 25.80
N TRP A 103 15.42 12.29 26.34
CA TRP A 103 14.42 13.33 26.09
C TRP A 103 14.27 13.65 24.60
N GLY A 104 15.38 13.79 23.88
CA GLY A 104 15.37 14.00 22.43
C GLY A 104 14.68 12.87 21.68
N GLY A 105 15.01 11.61 22.02
CA GLY A 105 14.37 10.43 21.45
C GLY A 105 12.87 10.33 21.76
N ASN A 106 12.47 10.55 23.02
CA ASN A 106 11.07 10.49 23.43
C ASN A 106 10.23 11.63 22.81
N SER A 107 10.81 12.83 22.67
CA SER A 107 10.17 13.97 22.00
C SER A 107 9.90 13.67 20.53
N TYR A 108 10.85 13.01 19.87
CA TYR A 108 10.66 12.51 18.53
C TYR A 108 9.51 11.48 18.45
N GLU A 109 9.54 10.44 19.29
CA GLU A 109 8.52 9.39 19.25
C GLU A 109 7.11 9.93 19.50
N ALA A 110 6.95 10.84 20.47
CA ALA A 110 5.67 11.46 20.79
C ALA A 110 5.12 12.25 19.60
N GLY A 111 5.96 13.10 18.98
CA GLY A 111 5.54 13.85 17.79
C GLY A 111 5.30 12.98 16.56
N MET A 112 6.04 11.88 16.41
CA MET A 112 5.87 10.95 15.28
C MET A 112 4.58 10.13 15.38
N ARG A 113 4.17 9.71 16.59
CA ARG A 113 2.86 9.08 16.81
C ARG A 113 1.72 10.04 16.45
N ASP A 114 1.81 11.30 16.91
CA ASP A 114 0.82 12.33 16.59
C ASP A 114 0.75 12.62 15.09
N LEU A 115 1.90 12.81 14.44
CA LEU A 115 1.99 13.03 12.99
C LEU A 115 1.41 11.86 12.19
N THR A 116 1.74 10.62 12.57
CA THR A 116 1.24 9.41 11.87
C THR A 116 -0.28 9.28 12.05
N SER A 117 -0.78 9.55 13.27
CA SER A 117 -2.22 9.58 13.55
C SER A 117 -2.93 10.59 12.66
N LYS A 118 -2.44 11.85 12.62
CA LYS A 118 -3.03 12.93 11.83
C LYS A 118 -2.96 12.69 10.32
N LEU A 119 -1.90 12.04 9.83
CA LEU A 119 -1.81 11.61 8.43
C LEU A 119 -2.84 10.55 8.10
N THR A 120 -3.08 9.62 9.02
CA THR A 120 -4.02 8.51 8.83
C THR A 120 -5.47 8.98 8.93
N THR A 121 -5.80 9.86 9.88
CA THR A 121 -7.13 10.46 10.02
C THR A 121 -7.42 11.52 8.96
N GLY A 122 -6.39 12.00 8.27
CA GLY A 122 -6.48 13.03 7.24
C GLY A 122 -6.58 14.45 7.78
N GLU A 123 -6.36 14.67 9.08
CA GLU A 123 -6.22 16.00 9.68
C GLU A 123 -4.98 16.73 9.15
N LEU A 124 -3.92 15.97 8.87
CA LEU A 124 -2.69 16.47 8.23
C LEU A 124 -2.61 15.87 6.84
N LYS A 125 -2.45 16.72 5.82
CA LYS A 125 -2.31 16.31 4.43
C LYS A 125 -1.07 16.98 3.85
N PHE A 126 -0.32 16.22 3.08
CA PHE A 126 0.82 16.72 2.33
C PHE A 126 0.60 16.47 0.85
N ASP A 127 0.60 17.53 0.06
CA ASP A 127 0.42 17.44 -1.39
C ASP A 127 1.65 16.85 -2.11
N SER A 128 2.78 16.74 -1.41
CA SER A 128 4.00 16.13 -1.93
C SER A 128 4.94 15.68 -0.81
N PRO A 129 5.86 14.74 -1.09
CA PRO A 129 6.96 14.40 -0.18
C PRO A 129 7.80 15.64 0.20
N LYS A 130 7.97 16.60 -0.71
CA LYS A 130 8.70 17.85 -0.43
C LYS A 130 8.00 18.72 0.62
N ALA A 131 6.66 18.74 0.63
CA ALA A 131 5.89 19.45 1.65
C ALA A 131 6.00 18.75 3.01
N ALA A 132 5.94 17.42 3.03
CA ALA A 132 6.17 16.63 4.24
C ALA A 132 7.58 16.85 4.81
N ASP A 133 8.59 16.93 3.94
CA ASP A 133 9.98 17.13 4.35
C ASP A 133 10.21 18.49 5.02
N ARG A 134 9.63 19.54 4.43
CA ARG A 134 9.66 20.88 5.01
C ARG A 134 9.00 20.90 6.39
N TYR A 135 7.82 20.29 6.51
CA TYR A 135 7.11 20.20 7.78
C TYR A 135 7.94 19.46 8.84
N LEU A 136 8.52 18.30 8.49
CA LEU A 136 9.37 17.55 9.41
C LEU A 136 10.62 18.33 9.83
N THR A 137 11.18 19.14 8.94
CA THR A 137 12.35 19.99 9.22
C THR A 137 11.98 21.14 10.16
N GLU A 138 10.86 21.80 9.91
CA GLU A 138 10.32 22.87 10.77
C GLU A 138 9.95 22.34 12.16
N TRP A 139 9.30 21.17 12.22
CA TRP A 139 8.99 20.48 13.47
C TRP A 139 10.26 20.17 14.27
N ARG A 140 11.26 19.56 13.63
CA ARG A 140 12.57 19.29 14.26
C ARG A 140 13.19 20.57 14.83
N ASN A 141 13.29 21.62 14.02
CA ASN A 141 13.92 22.88 14.43
C ASN A 141 13.17 23.55 15.59
N THR A 142 11.84 23.45 15.61
CA THR A 142 11.00 24.01 16.67
C THR A 142 11.15 23.20 17.97
N THR A 143 11.09 21.87 17.89
CA THR A 143 11.22 20.98 19.06
C THR A 143 12.61 21.05 19.70
N LEU A 144 13.66 21.18 18.88
CA LEU A 144 15.06 21.22 19.34
C LEU A 144 15.58 22.64 19.58
N SER A 145 14.75 23.67 19.47
CA SER A 145 15.18 25.05 19.71
C SER A 145 15.71 25.22 21.15
N GLY A 146 16.96 25.67 21.27
CA GLY A 146 17.66 25.81 22.55
C GLY A 146 18.03 24.48 23.24
N ALA A 147 17.92 23.34 22.54
CA ALA A 147 18.30 22.03 23.08
C ALA A 147 19.81 21.78 23.04
N SER A 148 20.31 20.87 23.89
CA SER A 148 21.72 20.50 23.91
C SER A 148 22.11 19.58 22.74
N LYS A 149 23.41 19.49 22.46
CA LYS A 149 23.95 18.56 21.44
C LYS A 149 23.55 17.10 21.68
N TYR A 150 23.36 16.69 22.94
CA TYR A 150 22.97 15.31 23.29
C TYR A 150 21.50 15.06 22.99
N ALA A 151 20.63 16.04 23.28
CA ALA A 151 19.22 15.99 22.90
C ALA A 151 19.03 15.98 21.38
N VAL A 152 19.78 16.81 20.67
CA VAL A 152 19.81 16.83 19.20
C VAL A 152 20.23 15.45 18.66
N ALA A 153 21.31 14.87 19.18
CA ALA A 153 21.78 13.55 18.76
C ALA A 153 20.74 12.44 19.01
N GLY A 154 20.06 12.47 20.17
CA GLY A 154 19.01 11.50 20.48
C GLY A 154 17.78 11.60 19.59
N PHE A 155 17.38 12.82 19.23
CA PHE A 155 16.30 13.06 18.27
C PHE A 155 16.71 12.62 16.86
N ASP A 156 17.89 13.02 16.40
CA ASP A 156 18.37 12.78 15.03
C ASP A 156 18.58 11.30 14.71
N LYS A 157 18.99 10.51 15.71
CA LYS A 157 19.15 9.06 15.59
C LYS A 157 17.87 8.39 15.07
N SER A 158 16.73 8.80 15.59
CA SER A 158 15.41 8.24 15.21
C SER A 158 14.79 8.99 14.03
N TYR A 159 15.07 10.29 13.91
CA TYR A 159 14.55 11.16 12.85
C TYR A 159 14.95 10.69 11.45
N ALA A 160 16.24 10.36 11.24
CA ALA A 160 16.69 9.90 9.92
C ALA A 160 15.99 8.60 9.49
N GLN A 161 15.71 7.69 10.43
CA GLN A 161 15.13 6.38 10.14
C GLN A 161 13.63 6.41 9.84
N SER A 162 12.87 7.35 10.41
CA SER A 162 11.42 7.44 10.12
C SER A 162 11.03 8.58 9.21
N ARG A 163 11.92 9.54 8.91
CA ARG A 163 11.71 10.53 7.85
C ARG A 163 11.39 9.86 6.51
N ASP A 164 12.22 8.90 6.10
CA ASP A 164 12.03 8.19 4.82
C ASP A 164 10.73 7.39 4.82
N LYS A 165 10.34 6.81 5.97
CA LYS A 165 9.06 6.08 6.11
C LYS A 165 7.86 7.01 5.97
N VAL A 166 7.91 8.21 6.54
CA VAL A 166 6.85 9.22 6.38
C VAL A 166 6.77 9.67 4.92
N MET A 167 7.91 9.89 4.23
CA MET A 167 7.90 10.23 2.81
C MET A 167 7.28 9.13 1.95
N ASP A 168 7.65 7.88 2.19
CA ASP A 168 7.09 6.72 1.49
C ASP A 168 5.57 6.61 1.73
N GLN A 169 5.12 6.81 2.97
CA GLN A 169 3.69 6.79 3.29
C GLN A 169 2.92 7.94 2.63
N VAL A 170 3.49 9.14 2.57
CA VAL A 170 2.88 10.29 1.86
C VAL A 170 2.79 10.02 0.36
N SER A 171 3.86 9.48 -0.24
CA SER A 171 3.86 9.07 -1.65
C SER A 171 2.75 8.05 -1.91
N LYS A 172 2.65 7.00 -1.09
CA LYS A 172 1.59 5.98 -1.21
C LYS A 172 0.18 6.55 -1.11
N ILE A 173 -0.08 7.45 -0.16
CA ILE A 173 -1.38 8.09 -0.01
C ILE A 173 -1.71 8.95 -1.24
N ASN A 174 -0.74 9.70 -1.75
CA ASN A 174 -0.94 10.56 -2.92
C ASN A 174 -1.11 9.75 -4.20
N ASP A 175 -0.32 8.70 -4.38
CA ASP A 175 -0.44 7.76 -5.49
C ASP A 175 -1.80 7.07 -5.47
N GLN A 176 -2.24 6.61 -4.30
CA GLN A 176 -3.56 5.99 -4.14
C GLN A 176 -4.69 6.98 -4.50
N LYS A 177 -4.65 8.21 -3.99
CA LYS A 177 -5.64 9.24 -4.36
C LYS A 177 -5.60 9.56 -5.84
N TRP A 178 -4.42 9.62 -6.43
CA TRP A 178 -4.27 9.84 -7.87
C TRP A 178 -4.91 8.69 -8.65
N VAL A 179 -4.64 7.43 -8.27
CA VAL A 179 -5.25 6.25 -8.88
C VAL A 179 -6.78 6.26 -8.71
N GLU A 180 -7.29 6.61 -7.53
CA GLU A 180 -8.73 6.72 -7.26
C GLU A 180 -9.39 7.79 -8.12
N ASN A 181 -8.81 9.00 -8.16
CA ASN A 181 -9.33 10.10 -8.98
C ASN A 181 -9.27 9.77 -10.48
N ALA A 182 -8.17 9.18 -10.94
CA ALA A 182 -8.00 8.72 -12.31
C ALA A 182 -9.02 7.65 -12.67
N SER A 183 -9.28 6.71 -11.75
CA SER A 183 -10.30 5.66 -11.91
C SER A 183 -11.71 6.27 -12.05
N VAL A 184 -12.07 7.23 -11.19
CA VAL A 184 -13.38 7.92 -11.26
C VAL A 184 -13.53 8.66 -12.60
N GLN A 185 -12.54 9.46 -12.99
CA GLN A 185 -12.59 10.21 -14.26
C GLN A 185 -12.67 9.28 -15.47
N ALA A 186 -11.90 8.19 -15.48
CA ALA A 186 -11.95 7.19 -16.53
C ALA A 186 -13.31 6.49 -16.58
N SER A 187 -13.86 6.10 -15.44
CA SER A 187 -15.18 5.48 -15.34
C SER A 187 -16.30 6.41 -15.82
N ASP A 188 -16.24 7.71 -15.51
CA ASP A 188 -17.21 8.69 -15.98
C ASP A 188 -17.08 8.93 -17.50
N TYR A 189 -15.86 9.02 -18.01
CA TYR A 189 -15.61 9.12 -19.45
C TYR A 189 -16.16 7.91 -20.21
N LEU A 190 -15.85 6.70 -19.74
CA LEU A 190 -16.34 5.46 -20.35
C LEU A 190 -17.86 5.31 -20.22
N ALA A 191 -18.46 5.76 -19.12
CA ALA A 191 -19.91 5.79 -18.98
C ALA A 191 -20.57 6.74 -20.00
N ASN A 192 -19.99 7.91 -20.23
CA ASN A 192 -20.46 8.84 -21.25
C ASN A 192 -20.31 8.26 -22.67
N SER A 193 -19.19 7.59 -22.96
CA SER A 193 -19.00 6.88 -24.22
C SER A 193 -20.02 5.75 -24.39
N LEU A 194 -20.27 4.96 -23.34
CA LEU A 194 -21.30 3.93 -23.33
C LEU A 194 -22.69 4.52 -23.64
N ASN A 195 -23.07 5.63 -23.01
CA ASN A 195 -24.34 6.30 -23.27
C ASN A 195 -24.47 6.74 -24.74
N LYS A 196 -23.37 7.22 -25.34
CA LYS A 196 -23.34 7.63 -26.74
C LYS A 196 -23.54 6.45 -27.70
N VAL A 197 -22.80 5.35 -27.50
CA VAL A 197 -22.87 4.17 -28.40
C VAL A 197 -24.12 3.32 -28.16
N SER A 198 -24.80 3.52 -27.03
CA SER A 198 -26.03 2.82 -26.67
C SER A 198 -27.29 3.64 -26.98
N SER A 199 -27.14 4.87 -27.47
CA SER A 199 -28.26 5.71 -27.93
C SER A 199 -28.98 5.09 -29.13
N PRO A 200 -30.31 5.27 -29.29
CA PRO A 200 -31.04 4.92 -30.51
C PRO A 200 -30.47 5.56 -31.79
N ASP A 201 -29.72 6.67 -31.66
CA ASP A 201 -29.10 7.37 -32.79
C ASP A 201 -27.81 6.69 -33.29
N PHE A 202 -27.29 5.71 -32.56
CA PHE A 202 -26.09 4.98 -32.98
C PHE A 202 -26.42 4.03 -34.14
N LYS A 203 -25.75 4.22 -35.29
CA LYS A 203 -26.05 3.49 -36.54
C LYS A 203 -25.17 2.25 -36.80
N GLY A 204 -24.41 1.79 -35.80
CA GLY A 204 -23.51 0.63 -35.92
C GLY A 204 -24.06 -0.64 -35.28
N THR A 205 -23.33 -1.75 -35.47
CA THR A 205 -23.60 -3.02 -34.80
C THR A 205 -23.18 -2.98 -33.32
N PRO A 206 -23.63 -3.94 -32.48
CA PRO A 206 -23.12 -4.08 -31.12
C PRO A 206 -21.59 -4.19 -31.06
N GLN A 207 -20.98 -4.85 -32.05
CA GLN A 207 -19.54 -4.96 -32.19
C GLN A 207 -18.89 -3.60 -32.48
N ASP A 208 -19.46 -2.78 -33.35
CA ASP A 208 -18.95 -1.43 -33.64
C ASP A 208 -19.04 -0.52 -32.40
N ALA A 209 -20.15 -0.61 -31.66
CA ALA A 209 -20.36 0.14 -30.42
C ALA A 209 -19.29 -0.19 -29.37
N ILE A 210 -19.04 -1.48 -29.16
CA ILE A 210 -18.03 -1.94 -28.22
C ILE A 210 -16.61 -1.65 -28.73
N ALA A 211 -16.32 -1.79 -30.02
CA ALA A 211 -15.02 -1.44 -30.57
C ALA A 211 -14.68 0.04 -30.34
N ALA A 212 -15.66 0.94 -30.49
CA ALA A 212 -15.48 2.36 -30.17
C ALA A 212 -15.19 2.58 -28.67
N LEU A 213 -15.94 1.90 -27.80
CA LEU A 213 -15.76 1.97 -26.35
C LEU A 213 -14.42 1.40 -25.87
N MET A 214 -13.96 0.30 -26.48
CA MET A 214 -12.67 -0.30 -26.20
C MET A 214 -11.52 0.56 -26.71
N LYS A 215 -11.70 1.26 -27.84
CA LYS A 215 -10.73 2.25 -28.32
C LYS A 215 -10.58 3.42 -27.34
N ASP A 216 -11.70 3.90 -26.79
CA ASP A 216 -11.70 4.91 -25.73
C ASP A 216 -10.97 4.41 -24.47
N TYR A 217 -11.21 3.17 -24.06
CA TYR A 217 -10.48 2.54 -22.95
C TYR A 217 -8.97 2.46 -23.20
N GLN A 218 -8.55 1.98 -24.38
CA GLN A 218 -7.13 1.89 -24.71
C GLN A 218 -6.49 3.26 -24.80
N LEU A 219 -7.19 4.26 -25.34
CA LEU A 219 -6.71 5.65 -25.35
C LEU A 219 -6.39 6.12 -23.94
N LEU A 220 -7.29 5.91 -22.98
CA LEU A 220 -7.07 6.29 -21.58
C LEU A 220 -5.85 5.60 -20.95
N ARG A 221 -5.58 4.34 -21.32
CA ARG A 221 -4.38 3.62 -20.86
C ARG A 221 -3.10 4.16 -21.51
N HIS A 222 -3.12 4.42 -22.81
CA HIS A 222 -1.96 4.95 -23.53
C HIS A 222 -1.61 6.38 -23.10
N THR A 223 -2.60 7.23 -22.81
CA THR A 223 -2.39 8.59 -22.30
C THR A 223 -2.04 8.65 -20.82
N LYS A 224 -1.95 7.50 -20.13
CA LYS A 224 -1.69 7.39 -18.68
C LYS A 224 -2.70 8.13 -17.80
N THR A 225 -3.86 8.48 -18.35
CA THR A 225 -5.00 9.01 -17.59
C THR A 225 -5.74 7.91 -16.84
N LEU A 226 -5.61 6.65 -17.29
CA LEU A 226 -6.01 5.47 -16.55
C LEU A 226 -4.76 4.67 -16.16
N PRO A 227 -4.34 4.68 -14.89
CA PRO A 227 -3.23 3.84 -14.43
C PRO A 227 -3.54 2.36 -14.56
N ASP A 228 -2.50 1.56 -14.82
CA ASP A 228 -2.64 0.11 -15.03
C ASP A 228 -3.31 -0.60 -13.84
N ALA A 229 -3.05 -0.14 -12.61
CA ALA A 229 -3.70 -0.63 -11.39
C ALA A 229 -5.23 -0.43 -11.37
N ALA A 230 -5.73 0.62 -12.03
CA ALA A 230 -7.17 0.91 -12.15
C ALA A 230 -7.81 0.29 -13.41
N GLY A 231 -7.00 -0.16 -14.37
CA GLY A 231 -7.48 -0.64 -15.67
C GLY A 231 -8.47 -1.80 -15.59
N LYS A 232 -8.22 -2.77 -14.70
CA LYS A 232 -9.13 -3.91 -14.48
C LYS A 232 -10.45 -3.48 -13.84
N GLN A 233 -10.39 -2.53 -12.90
CA GLN A 233 -11.59 -2.03 -12.22
C GLN A 233 -12.48 -1.24 -13.18
N ALA A 234 -11.90 -0.38 -14.02
CA ALA A 234 -12.65 0.38 -15.03
C ALA A 234 -13.41 -0.53 -16.01
N LEU A 235 -12.77 -1.61 -16.50
CA LEU A 235 -13.46 -2.62 -17.31
C LEU A 235 -14.55 -3.35 -16.52
N ALA A 236 -14.29 -3.62 -15.24
CA ALA A 236 -15.26 -4.31 -14.40
C ALA A 236 -16.52 -3.46 -14.16
N ASP A 237 -16.34 -2.17 -13.94
CA ASP A 237 -17.43 -1.20 -13.77
C ASP A 237 -18.23 -1.04 -15.07
N LEU A 238 -17.54 -1.00 -16.21
CA LEU A 238 -18.18 -0.95 -17.52
C LEU A 238 -19.04 -2.19 -17.79
N GLY A 239 -18.51 -3.38 -17.53
CA GLY A 239 -19.25 -4.64 -17.65
C GLY A 239 -20.45 -4.71 -16.71
N THR A 240 -20.31 -4.19 -15.48
CA THR A 240 -21.42 -4.08 -14.53
C THR A 240 -22.53 -3.16 -15.06
N ARG A 241 -22.18 -1.98 -15.59
CA ARG A 241 -23.15 -1.05 -16.20
C ARG A 241 -23.88 -1.68 -17.38
N LEU A 242 -23.15 -2.37 -18.27
CA LEU A 242 -23.73 -3.11 -19.38
C LEU A 242 -24.70 -4.18 -18.90
N ALA A 243 -24.32 -4.97 -17.88
CA ALA A 243 -25.17 -6.00 -17.31
C ALA A 243 -26.45 -5.43 -16.69
N THR A 244 -26.34 -4.38 -15.86
CA THR A 244 -27.49 -3.73 -15.21
C THR A 244 -28.39 -3.01 -16.21
N SER A 245 -27.88 -2.62 -17.38
CA SER A 245 -28.72 -1.98 -18.41
C SER A 245 -29.62 -2.97 -19.17
N GLY A 246 -29.39 -4.29 -19.06
CA GLY A 246 -30.11 -5.31 -19.83
C GLY A 246 -29.68 -5.40 -21.30
N ARG A 247 -28.61 -4.71 -21.72
CA ARG A 247 -28.12 -4.71 -23.11
C ARG A 247 -27.26 -5.94 -23.39
N LYS A 248 -27.90 -7.11 -23.44
CA LYS A 248 -27.23 -8.42 -23.58
C LYS A 248 -26.28 -8.52 -24.77
N ASP A 249 -26.63 -7.94 -25.91
CA ASP A 249 -25.80 -8.01 -27.13
C ASP A 249 -24.52 -7.17 -27.00
N LEU A 250 -24.62 -5.98 -26.42
CA LEU A 250 -23.46 -5.14 -26.10
C LEU A 250 -22.58 -5.80 -25.03
N LEU A 251 -23.17 -6.41 -24.01
CA LEU A 251 -22.41 -7.13 -22.99
C LEU A 251 -21.66 -8.33 -23.58
N SER A 252 -22.29 -9.09 -24.49
CA SER A 252 -21.60 -10.21 -25.15
C SER A 252 -20.42 -9.70 -25.97
N ALA A 253 -20.65 -8.70 -26.84
CA ALA A 253 -19.59 -8.11 -27.63
C ALA A 253 -18.45 -7.53 -26.76
N PHE A 254 -18.78 -6.93 -25.61
CA PHE A 254 -17.80 -6.44 -24.63
C PHE A 254 -16.95 -7.57 -24.06
N LEU A 255 -17.58 -8.65 -23.60
CA LEU A 255 -16.88 -9.78 -23.01
C LEU A 255 -15.99 -10.51 -24.04
N ASP A 256 -16.41 -10.54 -25.30
CA ASP A 256 -15.69 -11.16 -26.41
C ASP A 256 -14.60 -10.25 -27.00
N SER A 257 -14.52 -8.98 -26.58
CA SER A 257 -13.52 -8.05 -27.10
C SER A 257 -12.12 -8.36 -26.59
N ASP A 258 -11.14 -8.28 -27.48
CA ASP A 258 -9.73 -8.47 -27.16
C ASP A 258 -9.09 -7.22 -26.52
N LEU A 259 -8.25 -7.48 -25.52
CA LEU A 259 -7.39 -6.54 -24.84
C LEU A 259 -5.95 -6.78 -25.29
N GLU A 260 -5.25 -5.69 -25.65
CA GLU A 260 -3.84 -5.74 -25.99
C GLU A 260 -3.01 -6.43 -24.89
N GLY A 261 -2.39 -7.57 -25.24
CA GLY A 261 -1.49 -8.33 -24.39
C GLY A 261 -2.13 -9.20 -23.30
N ILE A 262 -3.47 -9.23 -23.17
CA ILE A 262 -4.17 -9.93 -22.07
C ILE A 262 -5.19 -10.96 -22.59
N GLY A 263 -5.56 -10.90 -23.88
CA GLY A 263 -6.62 -11.74 -24.47
C GLY A 263 -7.99 -11.09 -24.27
N SER A 264 -9.07 -11.87 -24.21
CA SER A 264 -10.41 -11.29 -24.11
C SER A 264 -10.72 -10.68 -22.74
N VAL A 265 -11.64 -9.72 -22.72
CA VAL A 265 -12.20 -9.15 -21.47
C VAL A 265 -12.77 -10.26 -20.58
N ARG A 266 -13.44 -11.26 -21.18
CA ARG A 266 -13.91 -12.46 -20.47
C ARG A 266 -12.77 -13.21 -19.78
N GLY A 267 -11.67 -13.45 -20.48
CA GLY A 267 -10.49 -14.11 -19.91
C GLY A 267 -9.90 -13.34 -18.73
N MET A 268 -9.83 -12.01 -18.83
CA MET A 268 -9.33 -11.15 -17.76
C MET A 268 -10.21 -11.12 -16.50
N LEU A 269 -11.54 -11.13 -16.69
CA LEU A 269 -12.52 -11.06 -15.60
C LEU A 269 -12.85 -12.42 -14.98
N GLY A 270 -12.66 -13.49 -15.73
CA GLY A 270 -12.99 -14.86 -15.38
C GLY A 270 -14.38 -15.29 -15.88
N GLU A 271 -14.45 -16.51 -16.39
CA GLU A 271 -15.65 -17.13 -16.98
C GLU A 271 -16.88 -17.06 -16.07
N THR A 272 -16.73 -17.40 -14.78
CA THR A 272 -17.85 -17.38 -13.82
C THR A 272 -18.46 -16.00 -13.65
N LYS A 273 -17.62 -14.96 -13.63
CA LYS A 273 -18.09 -13.58 -13.47
C LYS A 273 -18.79 -13.09 -14.74
N ALA A 274 -18.21 -13.39 -15.90
CA ALA A 274 -18.81 -13.11 -17.19
C ALA A 274 -20.18 -13.78 -17.36
N ALA A 275 -20.30 -15.07 -17.02
CA ALA A 275 -21.55 -15.81 -17.04
C ALA A 275 -22.60 -15.21 -16.09
N THR A 276 -22.18 -14.82 -14.88
CA THR A 276 -23.05 -14.15 -13.90
C THR A 276 -23.65 -12.87 -14.48
N TRP A 277 -22.83 -12.05 -15.14
CA TRP A 277 -23.28 -10.82 -15.78
C TRP A 277 -24.19 -11.06 -16.97
N GLN A 278 -23.90 -12.05 -17.82
CA GLN A 278 -24.78 -12.42 -18.93
C GLN A 278 -26.15 -12.87 -18.45
N ASN A 279 -26.20 -13.71 -17.41
CA ASN A 279 -27.46 -14.15 -16.79
C ASN A 279 -28.24 -12.96 -16.18
N HIS A 280 -27.54 -12.06 -15.50
CA HIS A 280 -28.14 -10.85 -14.95
C HIS A 280 -28.70 -9.94 -16.04
N ALA A 281 -27.93 -9.68 -17.10
CA ALA A 281 -28.36 -8.88 -18.24
C ALA A 281 -29.60 -9.47 -18.92
N THR A 282 -29.63 -10.80 -19.07
CA THR A 282 -30.78 -11.52 -19.64
C THR A 282 -32.02 -11.33 -18.77
N THR A 283 -31.88 -11.49 -17.45
CA THR A 283 -32.99 -11.30 -16.50
C THR A 283 -33.54 -9.87 -16.54
N VAL A 284 -32.65 -8.87 -16.57
CA VAL A 284 -33.04 -7.46 -16.67
C VAL A 284 -33.74 -7.18 -18.01
N PHE A 285 -33.18 -7.68 -19.12
CA PHE A 285 -33.77 -7.54 -20.45
C PHE A 285 -35.19 -8.14 -20.48
N ASP A 286 -35.36 -9.36 -20.00
CA ASP A 286 -36.65 -10.04 -19.98
C ASP A 286 -37.66 -9.29 -19.10
N GLY A 287 -37.23 -8.75 -17.96
CA GLY A 287 -38.07 -7.90 -17.13
C GLY A 287 -38.54 -6.63 -17.85
N GLN A 288 -37.63 -5.98 -18.59
CA GLN A 288 -37.97 -4.80 -19.40
C GLN A 288 -38.93 -5.13 -20.55
N GLN A 289 -38.72 -6.26 -21.24
CA GLN A 289 -39.60 -6.68 -22.33
C GLN A 289 -41.00 -7.05 -21.84
N ARG A 290 -41.11 -7.73 -20.70
CA ARG A 290 -42.41 -8.03 -20.07
C ARG A 290 -43.16 -6.75 -19.74
N LYS A 291 -42.50 -5.79 -19.08
CA LYS A 291 -43.11 -4.49 -18.77
C LYS A 291 -43.57 -3.75 -20.03
N ARG A 292 -42.74 -3.70 -21.08
CA ARG A 292 -43.12 -3.11 -22.37
C ARG A 292 -44.38 -3.76 -22.93
N ILE A 293 -44.45 -5.08 -22.90
CA ILE A 293 -45.57 -5.83 -23.44
C ILE A 293 -46.83 -5.65 -22.60
N ASP A 294 -46.70 -5.60 -21.28
CA ASP A 294 -47.79 -5.26 -20.36
C ASP A 294 -48.34 -3.85 -20.68
N ASP A 295 -47.49 -2.87 -20.97
CA ASP A 295 -47.92 -1.52 -21.36
C ASP A 295 -48.56 -1.49 -22.76
N GLU A 296 -47.98 -2.20 -23.73
CA GLU A 296 -48.45 -2.28 -25.12
C GLU A 296 -49.74 -3.09 -25.28
N VAL A 297 -50.03 -4.05 -24.38
CA VAL A 297 -51.24 -4.87 -24.45
C VAL A 297 -52.48 -4.14 -23.92
N LEU A 298 -52.31 -3.12 -23.07
CA LEU A 298 -53.41 -2.39 -22.43
C LEU A 298 -54.46 -1.84 -23.42
N PRO A 299 -54.09 -1.18 -24.53
CA PRO A 299 -55.07 -0.71 -25.51
C PRO A 299 -55.90 -1.84 -26.10
N PHE A 300 -55.31 -3.03 -26.31
CA PHE A 300 -56.04 -4.19 -26.80
C PHE A 300 -57.01 -4.73 -25.75
N TYR A 301 -56.63 -4.76 -24.47
CA TYR A 301 -57.56 -5.08 -23.38
C TYR A 301 -58.76 -4.12 -23.34
N THR A 302 -58.51 -2.81 -23.44
CA THR A 302 -59.59 -1.80 -23.43
C THR A 302 -60.51 -1.98 -24.64
N GLN A 303 -59.95 -2.16 -25.85
CA GLN A 303 -60.75 -2.40 -27.05
C GLN A 303 -61.56 -3.70 -26.97
N ALA A 304 -60.97 -4.77 -26.43
CA ALA A 304 -61.66 -6.04 -26.22
C ALA A 304 -62.82 -5.90 -25.23
N SER A 305 -62.64 -5.18 -24.13
CA SER A 305 -63.72 -4.94 -23.16
C SER A 305 -64.90 -4.16 -23.76
N ALA A 306 -64.64 -3.34 -24.79
CA ALA A 306 -65.65 -2.58 -25.52
C ALA A 306 -66.24 -3.32 -26.73
N GLY A 307 -65.78 -4.54 -27.05
CA GLY A 307 -66.20 -5.27 -28.25
C GLY A 307 -65.68 -4.68 -29.57
N GLN A 308 -64.66 -3.81 -29.50
CA GLN A 308 -64.10 -3.04 -30.63
C GLN A 308 -62.72 -3.53 -31.08
N LEU A 309 -62.20 -4.61 -30.49
CA LEU A 309 -60.90 -5.17 -30.86
C LEU A 309 -60.92 -5.63 -32.32
N SER A 310 -59.85 -5.34 -33.05
CA SER A 310 -59.55 -6.00 -34.32
C SER A 310 -58.69 -7.25 -34.06
N PRO A 311 -59.24 -8.49 -34.18
CA PRO A 311 -58.52 -9.70 -33.82
C PRO A 311 -57.30 -9.95 -34.71
N SER A 312 -57.37 -9.57 -35.98
CA SER A 312 -56.24 -9.70 -36.92
C SER A 312 -55.06 -8.83 -36.50
N LYS A 313 -55.28 -7.54 -36.19
CA LYS A 313 -54.23 -6.63 -35.72
C LYS A 313 -53.63 -7.08 -34.39
N PHE A 314 -54.48 -7.55 -33.47
CA PHE A 314 -54.01 -8.06 -32.19
C PHE A 314 -53.15 -9.31 -32.35
N ARG A 315 -53.57 -10.28 -33.18
CA ARG A 315 -52.76 -11.47 -33.47
C ARG A 315 -51.45 -11.14 -34.15
N GLU A 316 -51.44 -10.20 -35.10
CA GLU A 316 -50.22 -9.76 -35.78
C GLU A 316 -49.22 -9.16 -34.78
N TRP A 317 -49.69 -8.29 -33.88
CA TRP A 317 -48.86 -7.73 -32.81
C TRP A 317 -48.39 -8.82 -31.82
N ALA A 318 -49.29 -9.68 -31.34
CA ALA A 318 -49.00 -10.69 -30.32
C ALA A 318 -48.03 -11.77 -30.84
N LEU A 319 -48.18 -12.20 -32.09
CA LEU A 319 -47.35 -13.22 -32.72
C LEU A 319 -46.10 -12.65 -33.40
N SER A 320 -45.88 -11.33 -33.33
CA SER A 320 -44.67 -10.72 -33.85
C SER A 320 -43.43 -11.33 -33.17
N PRO A 321 -42.28 -11.43 -33.88
CA PRO A 321 -41.07 -12.02 -33.31
C PRO A 321 -40.59 -11.38 -32.00
N GLN A 322 -40.97 -10.13 -31.76
CA GLN A 322 -40.57 -9.36 -30.57
C GLN A 322 -41.46 -9.64 -29.35
N ASN A 323 -42.68 -10.16 -29.55
CA ASN A 323 -43.70 -10.29 -28.51
C ASN A 323 -44.06 -11.74 -28.20
N LYS A 324 -43.93 -12.65 -29.17
CA LYS A 324 -44.37 -14.05 -29.09
C LYS A 324 -43.83 -14.84 -27.90
N ASP A 325 -42.64 -14.49 -27.40
CA ASP A 325 -41.99 -15.20 -26.29
C ASP A 325 -42.46 -14.70 -24.92
N TYR A 326 -43.21 -13.60 -24.89
CA TYR A 326 -43.65 -12.92 -23.68
C TYR A 326 -45.18 -12.87 -23.54
N ILE A 327 -45.93 -13.17 -24.60
CA ILE A 327 -47.39 -13.31 -24.57
C ILE A 327 -47.81 -14.76 -24.76
N SER A 328 -48.60 -15.28 -23.83
CA SER A 328 -49.06 -16.67 -23.89
C SER A 328 -50.25 -16.84 -24.84
N ALA A 329 -50.39 -18.02 -25.43
CA ALA A 329 -51.59 -18.37 -26.22
C ALA A 329 -52.89 -18.23 -25.41
N ALA A 330 -52.84 -18.51 -24.10
CA ALA A 330 -53.98 -18.33 -23.21
C ALA A 330 -54.37 -16.85 -23.05
N THR A 331 -53.39 -15.95 -22.95
CA THR A 331 -53.61 -14.50 -22.92
C THR A 331 -54.28 -14.02 -24.20
N ILE A 332 -53.79 -14.47 -25.35
CA ILE A 332 -54.38 -14.14 -26.66
C ILE A 332 -55.83 -14.60 -26.71
N HIS A 333 -56.11 -15.85 -26.35
CA HIS A 333 -57.45 -16.42 -26.39
C HIS A 333 -58.42 -15.69 -25.45
N SER A 334 -57.96 -15.34 -24.24
CA SER A 334 -58.76 -14.61 -23.24
C SER A 334 -59.19 -13.23 -23.76
N ILE A 335 -58.28 -12.47 -24.38
CA ILE A 335 -58.58 -11.15 -24.93
C ILE A 335 -59.57 -11.25 -26.09
N GLU A 336 -59.39 -12.22 -26.99
CA GLU A 336 -60.32 -12.43 -28.11
C GLU A 336 -61.72 -12.85 -27.64
N GLN A 337 -61.79 -13.73 -26.64
CA GLN A 337 -63.06 -14.17 -26.08
C GLN A 337 -63.79 -13.02 -25.39
N SER A 338 -63.06 -12.17 -24.64
CA SER A 338 -63.63 -10.97 -24.01
C SER A 338 -64.25 -10.03 -25.06
N ASN A 339 -63.61 -9.88 -26.21
CA ASN A 339 -64.13 -9.07 -27.31
C ASN A 339 -65.43 -9.61 -27.88
N LEU A 340 -65.49 -10.93 -28.12
CA LEU A 340 -66.70 -11.58 -28.60
C LEU A 340 -67.85 -11.39 -27.61
N SER A 341 -67.62 -11.63 -26.31
CA SER A 341 -68.67 -11.47 -25.30
C SER A 341 -69.21 -10.03 -25.20
N ALA A 342 -68.33 -9.03 -25.27
CA ALA A 342 -68.74 -7.63 -25.21
C ALA A 342 -69.56 -7.20 -26.45
N GLY A 343 -69.18 -7.70 -27.63
CA GLY A 343 -69.91 -7.46 -28.87
C GLY A 343 -71.34 -8.03 -28.87
N TYR A 344 -71.56 -9.16 -28.20
CA TYR A 344 -72.91 -9.75 -28.06
C TYR A 344 -73.81 -9.00 -27.07
N SER A 345 -73.25 -8.40 -26.01
CA SER A 345 -74.02 -7.64 -25.02
C SER A 345 -74.47 -6.24 -25.46
N GLY A 346 -73.89 -5.70 -26.54
CA GLY A 346 -74.27 -4.40 -27.11
C GLY A 346 -75.36 -4.46 -28.19
N ALA A 347 -75.80 -5.66 -28.58
CA ALA A 347 -76.74 -5.89 -29.68
C ALA A 347 -78.17 -6.28 -29.22
N SER A 348 -78.43 -6.26 -27.91
CA SER A 348 -79.75 -6.50 -27.27
C SER A 348 -80.35 -5.20 -26.73
#